data_AF-A9WTS6-F1
#
_entry.id   AF-A9WTS6-F1
#
_cell.length_a   1.000
_cell.length_b   1.000
_cell.length_c   1.000
_cell.angle_alpha   90.00
_cell.angle_beta   90.00
_cell.angle_gamma   90.00
#
_symmetry.space_group_name_H-M   'P 1'
#
loop_
_entity.id
_entity.type
_entity.pdbx_description
1 polymer ?
#
loop_
_entity_poly.entity_id
_entity_poly.type
_entity_poly.pdbx_seq_one_letter_code
_entity_poly.pdbx_strand_id
1 'polypeptide(L)'
;MVYKTTRPGFVRGIIAARFDFDRNSQAGVDRERYTYPTRTLTALEVAIPLTATPPADPVTRLIEEIAHGEDIRRLLGIHSAYPLESVLLALGYLVKTSQKLGSRVGLLLFPSGRKLIRVSCPARVQMIFRHG
;
A
#
# COMPACT_ATOMS: atom_id res chain seq x y z
N MET A 1 -1.52 5.08 1.20
CA MET A 1 -2.63 5.87 1.78
C MET A 1 -3.23 5.06 2.92
N VAL A 2 -3.42 5.63 4.12
CA VAL A 2 -3.83 4.83 5.29
C VAL A 2 -5.33 4.59 5.28
N TYR A 3 -5.73 3.35 5.07
CA TYR A 3 -7.14 2.97 5.09
C TYR A 3 -7.64 2.88 6.53
N LYS A 4 -8.27 3.94 7.02
CA LYS A 4 -9.05 3.92 8.29
C LYS A 4 -10.38 3.14 8.16
N THR A 5 -10.60 2.46 7.05
CA THR A 5 -11.92 1.92 6.70
C THR A 5 -12.10 0.53 7.27
N THR A 6 -13.25 0.29 7.88
CA THR A 6 -13.68 -1.04 8.31
C THR A 6 -14.21 -1.83 7.10
N ARG A 7 -14.37 -3.16 7.24
CA ARG A 7 -14.95 -3.98 6.17
C ARG A 7 -16.32 -3.47 5.68
N PRO A 8 -17.28 -3.09 6.55
CA PRO A 8 -18.53 -2.47 6.10
C PRO A 8 -18.33 -1.11 5.42
N GLY A 9 -17.39 -0.29 5.94
CA GLY A 9 -17.04 0.99 5.34
C GLY A 9 -16.49 0.85 3.92
N PHE A 10 -15.67 -0.18 3.69
CA PHE A 10 -15.16 -0.51 2.36
C PHE A 10 -16.28 -0.89 1.38
N VAL A 11 -17.17 -1.82 1.78
CA VAL A 11 -18.29 -2.26 0.92
C VAL A 11 -19.18 -1.07 0.56
N ARG A 12 -19.51 -0.22 1.53
CA ARG A 12 -20.29 1.01 1.29
C ARG A 12 -19.57 1.95 0.32
N GLY A 13 -18.25 2.10 0.46
CA GLY A 13 -17.43 2.91 -0.44
C GLY A 13 -17.46 2.42 -1.88
N ILE A 14 -17.28 1.11 -2.09
CA ILE A 14 -17.34 0.49 -3.43
C ILE A 14 -18.73 0.62 -4.07
N ILE A 15 -19.80 0.44 -3.29
CA ILE A 15 -21.17 0.65 -3.78
C ILE A 15 -21.38 2.12 -4.19
N ALA A 16 -20.96 3.07 -3.34
CA ALA A 16 -21.05 4.51 -3.65
C ALA A 16 -20.20 4.89 -4.88
N ALA A 17 -19.08 4.21 -5.08
CA ALA A 17 -18.23 4.36 -6.25
C ALA A 17 -18.75 3.63 -7.49
N ARG A 18 -19.91 2.96 -7.44
CA ARG A 18 -20.50 2.18 -8.55
C ARG A 18 -19.58 1.05 -9.03
N PHE A 19 -18.96 0.34 -8.09
CA PHE A 19 -18.00 -0.74 -8.34
C PHE A 19 -16.70 -0.31 -9.03
N ASP A 20 -16.41 1.00 -9.05
CA ASP A 20 -15.15 1.56 -9.51
C ASP A 20 -14.17 1.70 -8.32
N PHE A 21 -13.13 0.86 -8.33
CA PHE A 21 -12.11 0.82 -7.27
C PHE A 21 -11.19 2.04 -7.30
N ASP A 22 -10.90 2.59 -8.49
CA ASP A 22 -10.06 3.77 -8.64
C ASP A 22 -10.80 4.98 -8.08
N ARG A 23 -12.10 5.10 -8.39
CA ARG A 23 -12.96 6.14 -7.83
C ARG A 23 -13.08 6.05 -6.31
N ASN A 24 -13.25 4.84 -5.75
CA ASN A 24 -13.26 4.65 -4.30
C ASN A 24 -11.93 5.05 -3.65
N SER A 25 -10.81 4.72 -4.31
CA SER A 25 -9.47 5.08 -3.84
C SER A 25 -9.24 6.59 -3.89
N GLN A 26 -9.62 7.25 -4.98
CA GLN A 26 -9.52 8.70 -5.13
C GLN A 26 -10.38 9.44 -4.11
N ALA A 27 -11.63 9.01 -3.91
CA ALA A 27 -12.50 9.58 -2.88
C ALA A 27 -11.90 9.41 -1.47
N GLY A 28 -11.18 8.31 -1.24
CA GLY A 28 -10.36 8.16 -0.04
C GLY A 28 -9.28 9.25 0.04
N VAL A 29 -8.45 9.38 -1.00
CA VAL A 29 -7.35 10.36 -1.05
C VAL A 29 -7.88 11.76 -0.76
N ASP A 30 -8.96 12.15 -1.43
CA ASP A 30 -9.56 13.47 -1.29
C ASP A 30 -10.07 13.71 0.14
N ARG A 31 -10.56 12.67 0.84
CA ARG A 31 -11.00 12.76 2.24
C ARG A 31 -9.85 13.01 3.21
N GLU A 32 -8.71 12.36 3.02
CA GLU A 32 -7.57 12.44 3.95
C GLU A 32 -6.50 13.45 3.51
N ARG A 33 -6.67 14.08 2.34
CA ARG A 33 -5.78 15.13 1.83
C ARG A 33 -6.17 16.48 2.40
N TYR A 34 -5.36 17.01 3.30
CA TYR A 34 -5.58 18.33 3.90
C TYR A 34 -4.75 19.41 3.20
N THR A 35 -5.26 20.65 3.18
CA THR A 35 -4.54 21.83 2.71
C THR A 35 -3.25 22.08 3.51
N TYR A 36 -3.28 21.78 4.82
CA TYR A 36 -2.14 21.95 5.71
C TYR A 36 -1.42 20.61 5.95
N PRO A 37 -0.11 20.50 5.65
CA PRO A 37 0.64 19.26 5.81
C PRO A 37 0.61 18.70 7.24
N THR A 38 0.64 19.57 8.25
CA THR A 38 0.59 19.17 9.67
C THR A 38 -0.67 18.37 10.00
N ARG A 39 -1.82 18.73 9.44
CA ARG A 39 -3.06 17.96 9.64
C ARG A 39 -2.99 16.57 9.01
N THR A 40 -2.31 16.44 7.88
CA THR A 40 -2.07 15.13 7.25
C THR A 40 -1.18 14.25 8.13
N LEU A 41 -0.15 14.83 8.75
CA LEU A 41 0.72 14.11 9.69
C LEU A 41 -0.03 13.70 10.97
N THR A 42 -0.81 14.59 11.58
CA THR A 42 -1.66 14.24 12.73
C THR A 42 -2.67 13.14 12.37
N ALA A 43 -3.29 13.23 11.19
CA ALA A 43 -4.21 12.21 10.72
C ALA A 43 -3.53 10.85 10.47
N LEU A 44 -2.25 10.86 10.08
CA LEU A 44 -1.42 9.67 9.94
C LEU A 44 -1.08 9.07 11.31
N GLU A 45 -0.67 9.88 12.29
CA GLU A 45 -0.37 9.44 13.66
C GLU A 45 -1.56 8.74 14.32
N VAL A 46 -2.76 9.32 14.18
CA VAL A 46 -4.02 8.71 14.66
C VAL A 46 -4.30 7.36 13.99
N ALA A 47 -3.79 7.14 12.78
CA ALA A 47 -4.04 5.93 12.01
C ALA A 47 -3.06 4.79 12.31
N ILE A 48 -1.89 5.07 12.89
CA ILE A 48 -0.87 4.08 13.25
C ILE A 48 -1.41 2.90 14.07
N PRO A 49 -2.21 3.10 15.14
CA PRO A 49 -2.70 1.97 15.95
C PRO A 49 -3.88 1.23 15.33
N LEU A 50 -4.40 1.65 14.17
CA LEU A 50 -5.59 1.06 13.60
C LEU A 50 -5.28 -0.29 12.93
N THR A 51 -6.04 -1.30 13.31
CA THR A 51 -5.98 -2.67 12.74
C THR A 51 -7.15 -2.96 11.80
N ALA A 52 -8.10 -2.04 11.68
CA ALA A 52 -9.20 -2.14 10.75
C ALA A 52 -8.67 -2.18 9.31
N THR A 53 -9.14 -3.16 8.55
CA THR A 53 -8.73 -3.36 7.16
C THR A 53 -9.94 -3.63 6.27
N PRO A 54 -9.86 -3.27 4.98
CA PRO A 54 -10.75 -3.80 3.95
C PRO A 54 -10.82 -5.35 3.98
N PRO A 55 -11.84 -5.97 3.38
CA PRO A 55 -11.91 -7.41 3.22
C PRO A 55 -10.83 -7.88 2.23
N ALA A 56 -9.61 -8.05 2.73
CA ALA A 56 -8.44 -8.57 2.01
C ALA A 56 -7.57 -9.40 2.96
N ASP A 57 -6.66 -10.19 2.39
CA ASP A 57 -5.64 -10.90 3.17
C ASP A 57 -4.76 -9.87 3.90
N PRO A 58 -4.55 -9.97 5.22
CA PRO A 58 -3.69 -9.03 5.96
C PRO A 58 -2.30 -8.82 5.36
N VAL A 59 -1.76 -9.80 4.61
CA VAL A 59 -0.48 -9.65 3.92
C VAL A 59 -0.53 -8.58 2.82
N THR A 60 -1.69 -8.30 2.20
CA THR A 60 -1.80 -7.19 1.23
C THR A 60 -1.61 -5.84 1.91
N ARG A 61 -2.05 -5.69 3.16
CA ARG A 61 -1.82 -4.48 3.97
C ARG A 61 -0.33 -4.27 4.22
N LEU A 62 0.40 -5.34 4.52
CA LEU A 62 1.84 -5.27 4.72
C LEU A 62 2.58 -4.82 3.45
N ILE A 63 2.17 -5.32 2.28
CA ILE A 63 2.72 -4.91 0.98
C ILE A 63 2.49 -3.41 0.75
N GLU A 64 1.27 -2.91 0.98
CA GLU A 64 0.93 -1.50 0.81
C GLU A 64 1.75 -0.58 1.73
N GLU A 65 1.86 -0.92 3.00
CA GLU A 65 2.58 -0.10 3.98
C GLU A 65 4.10 -0.07 3.69
N ILE A 66 4.69 -1.19 3.26
CA ILE A 66 6.10 -1.21 2.85
C ILE A 66 6.31 -0.38 1.58
N ALA A 67 5.50 -0.59 0.54
CA ALA A 67 5.66 0.11 -0.73
C ALA A 67 5.43 1.62 -0.61
N HIS A 68 4.33 2.04 0.03
CA HIS A 68 4.02 3.45 0.24
C HIS A 68 4.96 4.11 1.25
N GLY A 69 5.42 3.37 2.26
CA GLY A 69 6.43 3.85 3.19
C GLY A 69 7.75 4.15 2.47
N GLU A 70 8.17 3.29 1.55
CA GLU A 70 9.37 3.50 0.72
C GLU A 70 9.20 4.70 -0.21
N ASP A 71 8.03 4.88 -0.84
CA ASP A 71 7.74 6.05 -1.68
C ASP A 71 7.93 7.37 -0.93
N ILE A 72 7.44 7.44 0.32
CA ILE A 72 7.57 8.63 1.18
C ILE A 72 9.03 8.80 1.64
N ARG A 73 9.65 7.73 2.16
CA ARG A 73 11.02 7.77 2.70
C ARG A 73 12.03 8.20 1.66
N ARG A 74 11.91 7.70 0.42
CA ARG A 74 12.77 8.09 -0.69
C ARG A 74 12.70 9.58 -0.99
N LEU A 75 11.48 10.13 -1.07
CA LEU A 75 11.29 11.56 -1.33
C LEU A 75 11.84 12.44 -0.21
N LEU A 76 11.86 11.94 1.03
CA LEU A 76 12.37 12.65 2.19
C LEU A 76 13.83 12.36 2.54
N GLY A 77 14.52 11.48 1.79
CA GLY A 77 15.88 11.04 2.12
C GLY A 77 16.01 10.26 3.43
N ILE A 78 14.90 9.68 3.92
CA ILE A 78 14.88 8.91 5.19
C ILE A 78 15.34 7.48 4.91
N HIS A 79 16.37 7.04 5.63
CA HIS A 79 16.86 5.67 5.56
C HIS A 79 16.38 4.85 6.76
N SER A 80 15.65 3.77 6.50
CA SER A 80 15.18 2.83 7.52
C SER A 80 15.07 1.43 6.94
N ALA A 81 15.40 0.41 7.74
CA ALA A 81 15.28 -0.99 7.35
C ALA A 81 13.91 -1.54 7.74
N TYR A 82 13.34 -2.38 6.88
CA TYR A 82 12.17 -3.20 7.22
C TYR A 82 12.63 -4.54 7.81
N PRO A 83 11.88 -5.12 8.78
CA PRO A 83 12.15 -6.47 9.25
C PRO A 83 12.16 -7.47 8.08
N LEU A 84 13.19 -8.31 8.01
CA LEU A 84 13.38 -9.25 6.91
C LEU A 84 12.16 -10.17 6.73
N GLU A 85 11.63 -10.70 7.82
CA GLU A 85 10.46 -11.59 7.83
C GLU A 85 9.23 -10.95 7.18
N SER A 86 8.99 -9.67 7.46
CA SER A 86 7.88 -8.92 6.86
C SER A 86 8.04 -8.79 5.35
N VAL A 87 9.27 -8.55 4.89
CA VAL A 87 9.56 -8.44 3.46
C VAL A 87 9.44 -9.80 2.76
N LEU A 88 9.94 -10.87 3.38
CA LEU A 88 9.82 -12.22 2.84
C LEU A 88 8.35 -12.67 2.75
N LEU A 89 7.54 -12.37 3.76
CA LEU A 89 6.10 -12.66 3.75
C LEU A 89 5.40 -11.94 2.59
N ALA A 90 5.66 -10.64 2.42
CA ALA A 90 5.13 -9.84 1.33
C ALA A 90 5.54 -10.38 -0.05
N LEU A 91 6.82 -10.67 -0.25
CA LEU A 91 7.34 -11.21 -1.51
C LEU A 91 6.77 -12.61 -1.82
N GLY A 92 6.71 -13.48 -0.81
CA GLY A 92 6.14 -14.81 -0.96
C GLY A 92 4.68 -14.78 -1.39
N TYR A 93 3.89 -13.85 -0.85
CA TYR A 93 2.50 -13.63 -1.27
C TYR A 93 2.42 -13.13 -2.72
N LEU A 94 3.22 -12.12 -3.09
CA LEU A 94 3.26 -11.56 -4.45
C LEU A 94 3.57 -12.64 -5.51
N VAL A 95 4.56 -13.49 -5.25
CA VAL A 95 4.96 -14.57 -6.16
C VAL A 95 3.84 -15.59 -6.32
N LYS A 96 3.24 -16.06 -5.22
CA LYS A 96 2.14 -17.03 -5.25
C LYS A 96 0.93 -16.50 -6.02
N THR A 97 0.57 -15.24 -5.79
CA THR A 97 -0.58 -14.61 -6.46
C THR A 97 -0.31 -14.40 -7.96
N SER A 98 0.93 -14.04 -8.34
CA SER A 98 1.32 -13.93 -9.76
C SER A 98 1.23 -15.26 -10.50
N GLN A 99 1.53 -16.39 -9.84
CA GLN A 99 1.46 -17.73 -10.44
C GLN A 99 0.01 -18.19 -10.65
N LYS A 100 -0.90 -17.86 -9.73
CA LYS A 100 -2.31 -18.23 -9.82
C LYS A 100 -3.09 -17.48 -10.90
N LEU A 101 -2.61 -16.30 -11.32
CA LEU A 101 -3.32 -15.43 -12.26
C LEU A 101 -2.80 -15.49 -13.72
N GLY A 102 -1.89 -16.42 -14.04
CA GLY A 102 -1.44 -16.68 -15.42
C GLY A 102 -0.82 -15.49 -16.17
N SER A 103 -0.47 -14.41 -15.46
CA SER A 103 -0.06 -13.13 -16.05
C SER A 103 1.37 -12.77 -15.61
N ARG A 104 2.19 -12.33 -16.57
CA ARG A 104 3.53 -11.75 -16.33
C ARG A 104 3.42 -10.58 -15.34
N VAL A 105 3.71 -10.81 -14.06
CA VAL A 105 3.78 -9.79 -12.97
C VAL A 105 2.83 -8.61 -13.22
N GLY A 106 1.54 -8.80 -13.02
CA GLY A 106 0.58 -7.77 -13.38
C GLY A 106 -0.84 -8.11 -12.95
N LEU A 107 -1.12 -8.05 -11.66
CA LEU A 107 -2.33 -7.42 -11.10
C LEU A 107 -2.25 -7.41 -9.55
N LEU A 108 -1.24 -6.75 -9.01
CA LEU A 108 -1.55 -5.76 -8.00
C LEU A 108 -1.29 -4.44 -8.71
N LEU A 109 -2.36 -3.85 -9.23
CA LEU A 109 -2.38 -2.40 -9.34
C LEU A 109 -2.04 -1.92 -7.93
N PHE A 110 -0.80 -1.49 -7.70
CA PHE A 110 -0.65 -0.37 -6.80
C PHE A 110 -1.57 0.71 -7.40
N PRO A 111 -2.47 1.34 -6.64
CA PRO A 111 -3.30 2.44 -7.16
C PRO A 111 -2.47 3.61 -7.74
N SER A 112 -1.14 3.51 -7.73
CA SER A 112 -0.15 4.41 -8.32
C SER A 112 0.51 3.92 -9.63
N GLY A 113 0.17 2.74 -10.16
CA GLY A 113 0.72 2.23 -11.44
C GLY A 113 2.21 1.81 -11.44
N ARG A 114 2.82 1.57 -10.26
CA ARG A 114 4.26 1.27 -10.14
C ARG A 114 4.59 -0.23 -10.23
N LYS A 115 5.76 -0.56 -10.78
CA LYS A 115 6.28 -1.95 -10.87
C LYS A 115 7.49 -2.15 -9.97
N LEU A 116 7.51 -3.24 -9.20
CA LEU A 116 8.69 -3.69 -8.46
C LEU A 116 9.72 -4.28 -9.43
N ILE A 117 10.95 -3.78 -9.42
CA ILE A 117 11.96 -4.12 -10.44
C ILE A 117 13.17 -4.85 -9.84
N ARG A 118 13.57 -4.54 -8.61
CA ARG A 118 14.74 -5.19 -7.99
C ARG A 118 14.68 -5.10 -6.46
N VAL A 119 15.04 -6.21 -5.82
CA VAL A 119 15.44 -6.26 -4.41
C VAL A 119 16.96 -6.45 -4.38
N SER A 120 17.69 -5.65 -3.61
CA SER A 120 19.15 -5.77 -3.49
C SER A 120 19.57 -5.76 -2.02
N CYS A 121 20.53 -6.65 -1.70
CA CYS A 121 21.29 -6.83 -0.45
C CYS A 121 20.67 -7.75 0.63
N PRO A 122 21.41 -8.76 1.13
CA PRO A 122 20.97 -9.63 2.23
C PRO A 122 20.99 -8.96 3.61
N ALA A 123 21.75 -7.86 3.79
CA ALA A 123 21.83 -7.13 5.06
C ALA A 123 20.88 -5.92 5.13
N ARG A 124 20.31 -5.50 4.00
CA ARG A 124 19.42 -4.33 3.91
C ARG A 124 18.50 -4.51 2.70
N VAL A 125 17.31 -5.06 2.92
CA VAL A 125 16.34 -5.24 1.84
C VAL A 125 15.78 -3.87 1.43
N GLN A 126 16.17 -3.40 0.25
CA GLN A 126 15.59 -2.20 -0.37
C GLN A 126 14.75 -2.59 -1.59
N MET A 127 13.47 -2.24 -1.58
CA MET A 127 12.59 -2.44 -2.74
C MET A 127 12.72 -1.24 -3.69
N ILE A 128 13.09 -1.49 -4.94
CA ILE A 128 13.16 -0.46 -5.98
C ILE A 128 11.91 -0.55 -6.87
N PHE A 129 11.09 0.49 -6.83
CA PHE A 129 9.95 0.69 -7.72
C PHE A 129 10.32 1.70 -8.83
N ARG A 130 9.92 1.46 -10.09
CA ARG A 130 9.92 2.51 -11.12
C ARG A 130 8.49 2.88 -11.52
N HIS A 131 8.34 4.13 -11.92
CA HIS A 131 7.22 4.59 -12.75
C HIS A 131 7.37 4.05 -14.17
N GLY A 132 6.28 3.53 -14.72
CA GLY A 132 6.11 3.28 -16.14
C GLY A 132 5.59 4.52 -16.85
#